data_AF-A0AA51MM75-F1
#
_entry.id   AF-A0AA51MM75-F1
#
_cell.length_a   1.000
_cell.length_b   1.000
_cell.length_c   1.000
_cell.angle_alpha   90.00
_cell.angle_beta   90.00
_cell.angle_gamma   90.00
#
_symmetry.space_group_name_H-M   'P 1'
#
loop_
_entity.id
_entity.type
_entity.pdbx_description
1 polymer ?
#
loop_
_entity_poly.entity_id
_entity_poly.type
_entity_poly.pdbx_seq_one_letter_code
_entity_poly.pdbx_strand_id
1 'polypeptide(L)'
;MSYPTVTAAALTAPLTFAGIVEQLRDTFRAFPDCRKPGNNTRYTLEDAGLSAFSVFFMQCASFLEYQRRMVENQERSNAQTLFGVHAIPCDNQIRHLLDSVPPAAVAPAYRYLFNGLQQNGYLDTWRVHDYGYLLALDGTQHFSSSHIHCEQCLTKTHHNGTVTYSHQVLTPVLTAPDKPQVIPLPPEFISRQDGQTKQDCEINAAKRWLAQWGADYIPLGITFLGMICIVTSPFAKPSWTLAHSSFSTANPLPTRPAILILPPTAQSHPHDAAALSRRA
;
A
#
# COMPACT_ATOMS: atom_id res chain seq x y z
N MET A 1 8.70 6.16 17.14
CA MET A 1 8.16 4.96 17.81
C MET A 1 8.35 3.79 16.86
N SER A 2 9.19 2.83 17.21
CA SER A 2 9.44 1.63 16.43
C SER A 2 8.22 0.70 16.57
N TYR A 3 7.58 0.34 15.47
CA TYR A 3 6.46 -0.59 15.51
C TYR A 3 6.93 -1.97 16.01
N PRO A 4 6.10 -2.69 16.79
CA PRO A 4 6.41 -4.07 17.12
C PRO A 4 6.42 -4.90 15.84
N THR A 5 7.52 -5.60 15.61
CA THR A 5 7.66 -6.59 14.55
C THR A 5 6.73 -7.76 14.85
N VAL A 6 5.46 -7.63 14.48
CA VAL A 6 4.54 -8.78 14.51
C VAL A 6 4.96 -9.67 13.36
N THR A 7 5.52 -10.82 13.73
CA THR A 7 5.87 -11.91 12.83
C THR A 7 4.62 -12.29 12.05
N ALA A 8 4.57 -11.92 10.76
CA ALA A 8 3.56 -12.46 9.85
C ALA A 8 3.71 -13.99 9.89
N ALA A 9 2.61 -14.69 10.15
CA ALA A 9 2.60 -16.15 10.20
C ALA A 9 3.27 -16.71 8.92
N ALA A 10 4.21 -17.64 9.08
CA ALA A 10 4.88 -18.27 7.96
C ALA A 10 3.84 -19.07 7.16
N LEU A 11 3.61 -18.68 5.89
CA LEU A 11 2.66 -19.35 5.02
C LEU A 11 3.29 -20.63 4.46
N THR A 12 3.03 -21.76 5.11
CA THR A 12 3.38 -23.09 4.57
C THR A 12 2.35 -23.64 3.58
N ALA A 13 1.30 -22.88 3.27
CA ALA A 13 0.17 -23.27 2.42
C ALA A 13 0.03 -22.34 1.20
N PRO A 14 -0.57 -22.79 0.08
CA PRO A 14 -0.81 -21.96 -1.08
C PRO A 14 -1.64 -20.73 -0.74
N LEU A 15 -1.35 -19.60 -1.39
CA LEU A 15 -2.11 -18.37 -1.24
C LEU A 15 -3.52 -18.56 -1.85
N THR A 16 -4.50 -18.85 -1.00
CA THR A 16 -5.90 -19.05 -1.42
C THR A 16 -6.77 -17.85 -1.05
N PHE A 17 -7.88 -17.66 -1.77
CA PHE A 17 -8.85 -16.63 -1.44
C PHE A 17 -9.36 -16.76 0.00
N ALA A 18 -9.69 -17.97 0.44
CA ALA A 18 -10.11 -18.23 1.82
C ALA A 18 -9.04 -17.82 2.84
N GLY A 19 -7.77 -18.17 2.60
CA GLY A 19 -6.66 -17.74 3.47
C GLY A 19 -6.47 -16.22 3.52
N ILE A 20 -6.67 -15.53 2.40
CA ILE A 20 -6.62 -14.06 2.34
C ILE A 20 -7.76 -13.45 3.18
N VAL A 21 -8.98 -13.97 3.05
CA VAL A 21 -10.13 -13.51 3.82
C VAL A 21 -9.93 -13.75 5.32
N GLU A 22 -9.41 -14.91 5.73
CA GLU A 22 -9.10 -15.18 7.14
C GLU A 22 -8.03 -14.23 7.68
N GLN A 23 -6.95 -13.95 6.91
CA GLN A 23 -5.97 -12.97 7.34
C GLN A 23 -6.56 -11.55 7.47
N LEU A 24 -7.43 -11.14 6.56
CA LEU A 24 -8.12 -9.85 6.66
C LEU A 24 -8.99 -9.81 7.91
N ARG A 25 -9.71 -10.89 8.21
CA ARG A 25 -10.51 -11.03 9.42
C ARG A 25 -9.67 -10.86 10.67
N ASP A 26 -8.54 -11.57 10.77
CA ASP A 26 -7.64 -11.45 11.92
C ASP A 26 -7.05 -10.03 12.06
N THR A 27 -6.73 -9.40 10.93
CA THR A 27 -6.24 -8.01 10.90
C THR A 27 -7.30 -7.04 11.43
N PHE A 28 -8.55 -7.17 10.99
CA PHE A 28 -9.64 -6.28 11.40
C PHE A 28 -10.12 -6.54 12.82
N ARG A 29 -10.05 -7.79 13.29
CA ARG A 29 -10.30 -8.13 14.70
C ARG A 29 -9.28 -7.50 15.64
N ALA A 30 -8.04 -7.33 15.18
CA ALA A 30 -6.96 -6.68 15.93
C ALA A 30 -7.01 -5.14 15.90
N PHE A 31 -7.99 -4.53 15.23
CA PHE A 31 -8.12 -3.08 15.22
C PHE A 31 -8.39 -2.53 16.63
N PRO A 32 -7.78 -1.38 16.99
CA PRO A 32 -8.02 -0.75 18.27
C PRO A 32 -9.47 -0.25 18.35
N ASP A 33 -10.24 -0.81 19.29
CA ASP A 33 -11.60 -0.36 19.58
C ASP A 33 -11.62 0.51 20.84
N CYS A 34 -11.63 1.83 20.64
CA CYS A 34 -11.67 2.79 21.74
C CYS A 34 -13.08 3.00 22.31
N ARG A 35 -14.11 2.32 21.77
CA ARG A 35 -15.49 2.46 22.23
C ARG A 35 -15.68 1.78 23.59
N LYS A 36 -16.45 2.41 24.47
CA LYS A 36 -16.92 1.74 25.70
C LYS A 36 -17.93 0.63 25.34
N PRO A 37 -17.95 -0.50 26.06
CA PRO A 37 -18.95 -1.54 25.87
C PRO A 37 -20.38 -0.98 26.01
N GLY A 38 -21.27 -1.27 25.05
CA GLY A 38 -22.64 -0.78 25.07
C GLY A 38 -23.34 -0.90 23.72
N ASN A 39 -24.44 -0.18 23.53
CA ASN A 39 -25.22 -0.25 22.27
C ASN A 39 -24.42 0.20 21.04
N ASN A 40 -23.42 1.06 21.23
CA ASN A 40 -22.49 1.51 20.20
C ASN A 40 -21.49 0.42 19.74
N THR A 41 -21.43 -0.74 20.40
CA THR A 41 -20.60 -1.90 20.00
C THR A 41 -21.41 -3.01 19.31
N ARG A 42 -22.64 -2.72 18.85
CA ARG A 42 -23.48 -3.66 18.09
C ARG A 42 -22.78 -4.23 16.85
N TYR A 43 -22.01 -3.40 16.15
CA TYR A 43 -21.17 -3.80 15.03
C TYR A 43 -19.71 -3.87 15.48
N THR A 44 -19.06 -4.99 15.18
CA THR A 44 -17.63 -5.19 15.42
C THR A 44 -16.81 -4.45 14.38
N LEU A 45 -15.55 -4.12 14.71
CA LEU A 45 -14.60 -3.58 13.73
C LEU A 45 -14.26 -4.62 12.64
N GLU A 46 -14.29 -5.90 12.99
CA GLU A 46 -14.16 -7.02 12.05
C GLU A 46 -15.23 -6.98 10.96
N ASP A 47 -16.52 -6.93 11.33
CA ASP A 47 -17.62 -6.88 10.38
C ASP A 47 -17.59 -5.57 9.56
N ALA A 48 -17.22 -4.45 10.18
CA ALA A 48 -17.09 -3.17 9.48
C ALA A 48 -15.97 -3.20 8.43
N GLY A 49 -14.80 -3.71 8.78
CA GLY A 49 -13.66 -3.87 7.88
C GLY A 49 -13.95 -4.83 6.74
N LEU A 50 -14.51 -6.01 7.04
CA LEU A 50 -14.89 -7.00 6.02
C LEU A 50 -15.99 -6.45 5.11
N SER A 51 -16.96 -5.71 5.65
CA SER A 51 -17.99 -5.02 4.85
C SER A 51 -17.36 -4.01 3.90
N ALA A 52 -16.48 -3.15 4.39
CA ALA A 52 -15.76 -2.16 3.57
C ALA A 52 -14.98 -2.83 2.43
N PHE A 53 -14.28 -3.93 2.73
CA PHE A 53 -13.55 -4.69 1.73
C PHE A 53 -14.47 -5.35 0.69
N SER A 54 -15.61 -5.89 1.13
CA SER A 54 -16.54 -6.61 0.26
C SER A 54 -17.15 -5.73 -0.83
N VAL A 55 -17.25 -4.40 -0.62
CA VAL A 55 -17.77 -3.44 -1.61
C VAL A 55 -16.96 -3.49 -2.92
N PHE A 56 -15.66 -3.75 -2.85
CA PHE A 56 -14.82 -3.85 -4.06
C PHE A 56 -15.14 -5.06 -4.95
N PHE A 57 -15.84 -6.06 -4.41
CA PHE A 57 -16.25 -7.26 -5.15
C PHE A 57 -17.71 -7.21 -5.60
N MET A 58 -18.47 -6.21 -5.16
CA MET A 58 -19.91 -6.14 -5.36
C MET A 58 -20.28 -4.88 -6.13
N GLN A 59 -20.53 -5.04 -7.43
CA GLN A 59 -20.96 -3.95 -8.29
C GLN A 59 -22.47 -3.68 -8.12
N CYS A 60 -22.85 -3.00 -7.05
CA CYS A 60 -24.24 -2.61 -6.81
C CYS A 60 -24.34 -1.17 -6.30
N ALA A 61 -25.37 -0.45 -6.76
CA ALA A 61 -25.58 0.96 -6.42
C ALA A 61 -25.85 1.17 -4.92
N SER A 62 -26.42 0.16 -4.24
CA SER A 62 -26.58 0.14 -2.79
C SER A 62 -26.15 -1.22 -2.25
N PHE A 63 -24.91 -1.27 -1.75
CA PHE A 63 -24.33 -2.46 -1.12
C PHE A 63 -25.26 -3.06 -0.06
N LEU A 64 -25.66 -2.26 0.93
CA LEU A 64 -26.46 -2.74 2.05
C LEU A 64 -27.83 -3.28 1.61
N GLU A 65 -28.51 -2.54 0.72
CA GLU A 65 -29.84 -2.94 0.24
C GLU A 65 -29.76 -4.24 -0.57
N TYR A 66 -28.74 -4.37 -1.42
CA TYR A 66 -28.53 -5.59 -2.20
C TYR A 66 -28.30 -6.80 -1.29
N GLN A 67 -27.46 -6.65 -0.24
CA GLN A 67 -27.24 -7.74 0.71
C GLN A 67 -28.51 -8.10 1.50
N ARG A 68 -29.32 -7.11 1.90
CA ARG A 68 -30.61 -7.35 2.59
C ARG A 68 -31.59 -8.13 1.72
N ARG A 69 -31.75 -7.71 0.46
CA ARG A 69 -32.61 -8.41 -0.50
C ARG A 69 -32.16 -9.83 -0.76
N MET A 70 -30.85 -10.10 -0.76
CA MET A 70 -30.35 -11.48 -0.86
C MET A 70 -30.77 -12.32 0.34
N VAL A 71 -30.65 -11.81 1.56
CA VAL A 71 -31.11 -12.52 2.77
C VAL A 71 -32.62 -12.76 2.71
N GLU A 72 -33.41 -11.78 2.30
CA GLU A 72 -34.87 -11.92 2.18
C GLU A 72 -35.28 -12.98 1.15
N ASN A 73 -34.56 -13.10 0.02
CA ASN A 73 -34.91 -14.00 -1.07
C ASN A 73 -34.23 -15.37 -1.01
N GLN A 74 -33.06 -15.47 -0.37
CA GLN A 74 -32.16 -16.62 -0.43
C GLN A 74 -31.61 -17.03 0.95
N GLU A 75 -32.09 -16.43 2.03
CA GLU A 75 -31.69 -16.63 3.44
C GLU A 75 -30.23 -16.27 3.77
N ARG A 76 -29.40 -16.00 2.76
CA ARG A 76 -27.97 -15.68 2.89
C ARG A 76 -27.56 -14.59 1.92
N SER A 77 -26.52 -13.84 2.27
CA SER A 77 -25.92 -12.82 1.41
C SER A 77 -24.50 -13.18 0.97
N ASN A 78 -24.01 -12.57 -0.10
CA ASN A 78 -22.62 -12.74 -0.54
C ASN A 78 -21.61 -12.22 0.50
N ALA A 79 -21.94 -11.17 1.24
CA ALA A 79 -21.09 -10.66 2.32
C ALA A 79 -20.93 -11.71 3.44
N GLN A 80 -22.01 -12.44 3.75
CA GLN A 80 -21.96 -13.54 4.72
C GLN A 80 -21.19 -14.74 4.18
N THR A 81 -21.48 -15.19 2.97
CA THR A 81 -20.94 -16.46 2.45
C THR A 81 -19.51 -16.36 1.96
N LEU A 82 -19.11 -15.25 1.33
CA LEU A 82 -17.77 -15.08 0.75
C LEU A 82 -16.77 -14.48 1.74
N PHE A 83 -17.21 -13.58 2.62
CA PHE A 83 -16.33 -12.82 3.51
C PHE A 83 -16.57 -13.14 5.00
N GLY A 84 -17.69 -13.77 5.34
CA GLY A 84 -18.04 -14.09 6.73
C GLY A 84 -18.46 -12.87 7.54
N VAL A 85 -19.08 -11.87 6.91
CA VAL A 85 -19.65 -10.71 7.63
C VAL A 85 -20.92 -11.15 8.37
N HIS A 86 -20.99 -10.98 9.68
CA HIS A 86 -22.13 -11.41 10.48
C HIS A 86 -23.23 -10.35 10.49
N ALA A 87 -22.88 -9.12 10.84
CA ALA A 87 -23.78 -7.98 10.85
C ALA A 87 -23.26 -6.90 9.89
N ILE A 88 -24.01 -6.59 8.84
CA ILE A 88 -23.59 -5.62 7.82
C ILE A 88 -23.98 -4.19 8.27
N PRO A 89 -23.04 -3.33 8.70
CA PRO A 89 -23.29 -1.92 8.96
C PRO A 89 -23.65 -1.15 7.69
N CYS A 90 -24.33 -0.01 7.84
CA CYS A 90 -24.48 0.93 6.73
C CYS A 90 -23.19 1.67 6.45
N ASP A 91 -23.10 2.27 5.27
CA ASP A 91 -21.93 3.02 4.80
C ASP A 91 -21.45 4.09 5.81
N ASN A 92 -22.36 4.90 6.36
CA ASN A 92 -22.02 5.88 7.38
C ASN A 92 -21.48 5.24 8.67
N GLN A 93 -22.02 4.09 9.07
CA GLN A 93 -21.55 3.37 10.24
C GLN A 93 -20.17 2.72 9.98
N ILE A 94 -19.92 2.20 8.78
CA ILE A 94 -18.60 1.69 8.38
C ILE A 94 -17.55 2.80 8.54
N ARG A 95 -17.80 3.98 7.95
CA ARG A 95 -16.88 5.12 8.06
C ARG A 95 -16.64 5.51 9.51
N HIS A 96 -17.70 5.76 10.27
CA HIS A 96 -17.59 6.14 11.67
C HIS A 96 -16.80 5.13 12.52
N LEU A 97 -16.93 3.84 12.24
CA LEU A 97 -16.18 2.79 12.95
C LEU A 97 -14.70 2.78 12.58
N LEU A 98 -14.39 2.96 11.30
CA LEU A 98 -13.03 2.85 10.78
C LEU A 98 -12.25 4.17 10.88
N ASP A 99 -12.91 5.32 11.01
CA ASP A 99 -12.26 6.65 11.10
C ASP A 99 -11.28 6.76 12.29
N SER A 100 -11.52 6.02 13.37
CA SER A 100 -10.64 6.00 14.55
C SER A 100 -9.48 5.01 14.44
N VAL A 101 -9.48 4.16 13.41
CA VAL A 101 -8.46 3.12 13.23
C VAL A 101 -7.26 3.71 12.48
N PRO A 102 -6.04 3.67 13.05
CA PRO A 102 -4.85 4.11 12.35
C PRO A 102 -4.64 3.29 11.07
N PRO A 103 -4.33 3.91 9.91
CA PRO A 103 -4.14 3.15 8.67
C PRO A 103 -3.05 2.07 8.75
N ALA A 104 -2.03 2.29 9.58
CA ALA A 104 -0.97 1.31 9.85
C ALA A 104 -1.50 -0.02 10.40
N ALA A 105 -2.70 -0.06 10.99
CA ALA A 105 -3.31 -1.30 11.48
C ALA A 105 -3.61 -2.31 10.36
N VAL A 106 -3.69 -1.88 9.10
CA VAL A 106 -3.88 -2.77 7.93
C VAL A 106 -2.57 -3.44 7.47
N ALA A 107 -1.41 -2.99 7.96
CA ALA A 107 -0.09 -3.50 7.59
C ALA A 107 0.05 -5.04 7.59
N PRO A 108 -0.50 -5.80 8.57
CA PRO A 108 -0.40 -7.26 8.58
C PRO A 108 -0.98 -7.92 7.34
N ALA A 109 -2.10 -7.41 6.80
CA ALA A 109 -2.72 -7.95 5.60
C ALA A 109 -1.81 -7.77 4.36
N TYR A 110 -1.18 -6.60 4.21
CA TYR A 110 -0.20 -6.38 3.14
C TYR A 110 1.02 -7.31 3.27
N ARG A 111 1.56 -7.48 4.49
CA ARG A 111 2.71 -8.38 4.73
C ARG A 111 2.36 -9.81 4.38
N TYR A 112 1.18 -10.28 4.78
CA TYR A 112 0.70 -11.63 4.45
C TYR A 112 0.59 -11.85 2.95
N LEU A 113 -0.04 -10.92 2.21
CA LEU A 113 -0.18 -11.02 0.76
C LEU A 113 1.18 -11.04 0.07
N PHE A 114 2.07 -10.12 0.43
CA PHE A 114 3.40 -10.04 -0.17
C PHE A 114 4.23 -11.31 0.12
N ASN A 115 4.27 -11.75 1.37
CA ASN A 115 4.99 -12.97 1.76
C ASN A 115 4.42 -14.21 1.08
N GLY A 116 3.09 -14.30 0.98
CA GLY A 116 2.43 -15.38 0.24
C GLY A 116 2.80 -15.38 -1.23
N LEU A 117 2.81 -14.22 -1.89
CA LEU A 117 3.26 -14.11 -3.28
C LEU A 117 4.73 -14.52 -3.45
N GLN A 118 5.59 -14.12 -2.51
CA GLN A 118 7.02 -14.46 -2.54
C GLN A 118 7.26 -15.95 -2.31
N GLN A 119 6.72 -16.53 -1.24
CA GLN A 119 6.95 -17.91 -0.83
C GLN A 119 6.42 -18.92 -1.84
N ASN A 120 5.37 -18.57 -2.57
CA ASN A 120 4.80 -19.40 -3.63
C ASN A 120 5.44 -19.14 -5.02
N GLY A 121 6.52 -18.34 -5.10
CA GLY A 121 7.26 -18.10 -6.35
C GLY A 121 6.54 -17.20 -7.36
N TYR A 122 5.40 -16.60 -7.01
CA TYR A 122 4.67 -15.74 -7.95
C TYR A 122 5.48 -14.49 -8.33
N LEU A 123 6.29 -13.97 -7.40
CA LEU A 123 7.13 -12.81 -7.63
C LEU A 123 8.26 -13.08 -8.63
N ASP A 124 8.71 -14.31 -8.83
CA ASP A 124 9.83 -14.60 -9.74
C ASP A 124 9.57 -14.11 -11.16
N THR A 125 8.31 -14.17 -11.60
CA THR A 125 7.87 -13.69 -12.92
C THR A 125 7.82 -12.16 -13.06
N TRP A 126 8.00 -11.42 -11.97
CA TRP A 126 8.01 -9.95 -11.91
C TRP A 126 9.42 -9.37 -11.89
N ARG A 127 10.45 -10.22 -11.79
CA ARG A 127 11.84 -9.79 -11.81
C ARG A 127 12.25 -9.43 -13.24
N VAL A 128 12.84 -8.25 -13.41
CA VAL A 128 13.37 -7.75 -14.67
C VAL A 128 14.88 -7.97 -14.70
N HIS A 129 15.39 -8.50 -15.81
CA HIS A 129 16.82 -8.74 -16.01
C HIS A 129 17.63 -7.46 -15.76
N ASP A 130 18.77 -7.57 -15.06
CA ASP A 130 19.64 -6.47 -14.61
C ASP A 130 19.06 -5.43 -13.65
N TYR A 131 17.73 -5.31 -13.54
CA TYR A 131 17.07 -4.29 -12.72
C TYR A 131 16.37 -4.85 -11.46
N GLY A 132 16.25 -6.18 -11.35
CA GLY A 132 15.56 -6.81 -10.24
C GLY A 132 14.07 -6.47 -10.23
N TYR A 133 13.50 -6.12 -9.09
CA TYR A 133 12.08 -5.73 -8.98
C TYR A 133 11.90 -4.24 -9.23
N LEU A 134 11.01 -3.85 -10.14
CA LEU A 134 10.71 -2.44 -10.38
C LEU A 134 9.63 -1.97 -9.42
N LEU A 135 9.97 -0.99 -8.57
CA LEU A 135 9.04 -0.39 -7.60
C LEU A 135 8.75 1.05 -8.00
N ALA A 136 7.54 1.31 -8.49
CA ALA A 136 7.09 2.66 -8.78
C ALA A 136 6.56 3.34 -7.52
N LEU A 137 7.03 4.56 -7.27
CA LEU A 137 6.55 5.46 -6.23
C LEU A 137 5.87 6.65 -6.90
N ASP A 138 4.55 6.75 -6.73
CA ASP A 138 3.77 7.86 -7.29
C ASP A 138 2.73 8.36 -6.29
N GLY A 139 2.50 9.67 -6.29
CA GLY A 139 1.50 10.31 -5.44
C GLY A 139 0.15 10.38 -6.15
N THR A 140 -0.93 10.06 -5.45
CA THR A 140 -2.29 10.22 -5.97
C THR A 140 -3.19 10.95 -4.97
N GLN A 141 -4.18 11.66 -5.48
CA GLN A 141 -5.17 12.38 -4.69
C GLN A 141 -6.49 11.60 -4.70
N HIS A 142 -6.92 11.12 -3.52
CA HIS A 142 -8.17 10.35 -3.41
C HIS A 142 -9.36 11.19 -2.90
N PHE A 143 -9.10 12.41 -2.38
CA PHE A 143 -10.15 13.33 -1.92
C PHE A 143 -9.79 14.79 -2.23
N SER A 144 -10.80 15.59 -2.59
CA SER A 144 -10.68 17.04 -2.77
C SER A 144 -12.01 17.75 -2.47
N SER A 145 -11.96 18.87 -1.76
CA SER A 145 -13.13 19.71 -1.49
C SER A 145 -12.73 21.18 -1.27
N SER A 146 -13.64 22.09 -1.58
CA SER A 146 -13.54 23.51 -1.19
C SER A 146 -14.16 23.82 0.18
N HIS A 147 -14.87 22.86 0.78
CA HIS A 147 -15.67 23.08 2.00
C HIS A 147 -15.39 22.07 3.10
N ILE A 148 -15.27 20.78 2.74
CA ILE A 148 -15.09 19.70 3.70
C ILE A 148 -13.59 19.50 3.93
N HIS A 149 -13.15 19.54 5.19
CA HIS A 149 -11.76 19.35 5.54
C HIS A 149 -11.60 18.73 6.93
N CYS A 150 -10.41 18.20 7.20
CA CYS A 150 -9.96 17.80 8.53
C CYS A 150 -8.52 18.30 8.77
N GLU A 151 -7.99 18.07 9.97
CA GLU A 151 -6.65 18.53 10.37
C GLU A 151 -5.52 17.89 9.53
N GLN A 152 -5.77 16.71 8.96
CA GLN A 152 -4.81 15.96 8.15
C GLN A 152 -4.80 16.38 6.67
N CYS A 153 -5.76 17.20 6.23
CA CYS A 153 -5.84 17.68 4.86
C CYS A 153 -4.62 18.54 4.48
N LEU A 154 -4.15 18.35 3.25
CA LEU A 154 -3.33 19.33 2.55
C LEU A 154 -4.22 20.49 2.09
N THR A 155 -3.67 21.69 2.04
CA THR A 155 -4.36 22.94 1.73
C THR A 155 -3.68 23.62 0.56
N LYS A 156 -4.44 24.03 -0.45
CA LYS A 156 -3.94 24.82 -1.57
C LYS A 156 -4.77 26.08 -1.70
N THR A 157 -4.11 27.24 -1.57
CA THR A 157 -4.71 28.53 -1.92
C THR A 157 -4.44 28.82 -3.38
N HIS A 158 -5.49 29.05 -4.15
CA HIS A 158 -5.43 29.35 -5.58
C HIS A 158 -5.25 30.86 -5.81
N HIS A 159 -4.83 31.23 -7.02
CA HIS A 159 -4.61 32.63 -7.40
C HIS A 159 -5.86 33.51 -7.24
N ASN A 160 -7.05 32.94 -7.42
CA ASN A 160 -8.33 33.64 -7.24
C ASN A 160 -8.78 33.74 -5.76
N GLY A 161 -7.92 33.37 -4.81
CA GLY A 161 -8.19 33.40 -3.38
C GLY A 161 -9.01 32.22 -2.84
N THR A 162 -9.45 31.29 -3.68
CA THR A 162 -10.17 30.10 -3.18
C THR A 162 -9.20 29.11 -2.54
N VAL A 163 -9.71 28.31 -1.61
CA VAL A 163 -8.95 27.27 -0.92
C VAL A 163 -9.51 25.91 -1.27
N THR A 164 -8.63 24.95 -1.53
CA THR A 164 -8.97 23.54 -1.69
C THR A 164 -8.23 22.71 -0.66
N TYR A 165 -8.95 21.79 -0.06
CA TYR A 165 -8.46 20.78 0.86
C TYR A 165 -8.41 19.44 0.15
N SER A 166 -7.33 18.69 0.35
CA SER A 166 -7.18 17.38 -0.27
C SER A 166 -6.48 16.38 0.64
N HIS A 167 -6.79 15.11 0.42
CA HIS A 167 -5.98 14.00 0.92
C HIS A 167 -5.24 13.35 -0.23
N GLN A 168 -3.95 13.19 -0.04
CA GLN A 168 -3.06 12.53 -0.97
C GLN A 168 -2.40 11.33 -0.31
N VAL A 169 -1.98 10.38 -1.13
CA VAL A 169 -1.36 9.14 -0.71
C VAL A 169 -0.27 8.78 -1.72
N LEU A 170 0.92 8.46 -1.22
CA LEU A 170 1.96 7.82 -2.00
C LEU A 170 1.60 6.34 -2.12
N THR A 171 1.57 5.83 -3.34
CA THR A 171 1.21 4.44 -3.64
C THR A 171 2.39 3.69 -4.25
N PRO A 172 3.14 2.94 -3.42
CA PRO A 172 4.22 2.08 -3.90
C PRO A 172 3.63 0.84 -4.58
N VAL A 173 4.04 0.57 -5.81
CA VAL A 173 3.54 -0.57 -6.60
C VAL A 173 4.68 -1.28 -7.31
N LEU A 174 4.70 -2.62 -7.26
CA LEU A 174 5.56 -3.40 -8.13
C LEU A 174 4.95 -3.46 -9.52
N THR A 175 5.79 -3.27 -10.52
CA THR A 175 5.45 -3.21 -11.94
C THR A 175 6.44 -4.05 -12.75
N ALA A 176 6.01 -4.54 -13.92
CA ALA A 176 6.88 -5.21 -14.88
C ALA A 176 6.40 -4.87 -16.31
N PRO A 177 7.31 -4.69 -17.29
CA PRO A 177 6.95 -4.24 -18.65
C PRO A 177 5.88 -5.10 -19.36
N ASP A 178 5.89 -6.40 -19.10
CA ASP A 178 5.02 -7.37 -19.78
C ASP A 178 3.82 -7.80 -18.93
N LYS A 179 3.50 -7.06 -17.87
CA LYS A 179 2.36 -7.33 -17.01
C LYS A 179 1.38 -6.16 -17.01
N PRO A 180 0.11 -6.39 -17.39
CA PRO A 180 -0.92 -5.35 -17.27
C PRO A 180 -1.36 -5.13 -15.81
N GLN A 181 -1.07 -6.08 -14.91
CA GLN A 181 -1.34 -5.95 -13.49
C GLN A 181 -0.19 -5.25 -12.76
N VAL A 182 -0.48 -4.71 -11.58
CA VAL A 182 0.51 -4.23 -10.61
C VAL A 182 0.29 -4.93 -9.26
N ILE A 183 1.34 -5.06 -8.44
CA ILE A 183 1.20 -5.56 -7.06
C ILE A 183 1.32 -4.35 -6.12
N PRO A 184 0.23 -3.95 -5.44
CA PRO A 184 0.28 -2.84 -4.49
C PRO A 184 1.02 -3.24 -3.21
N LEU A 185 1.87 -2.34 -2.73
CA LEU A 185 2.51 -2.42 -1.42
C LEU A 185 1.79 -1.45 -0.44
N PRO A 186 2.14 -1.47 0.87
CA PRO A 186 1.53 -0.56 1.84
C PRO A 186 1.62 0.91 1.39
N PRO A 187 0.51 1.65 1.36
CA PRO A 187 0.52 3.07 1.01
C PRO A 187 1.09 3.93 2.15
N GLU A 188 1.49 5.16 1.83
CA GLU A 188 1.89 6.17 2.80
C GLU A 188 1.11 7.46 2.57
N PHE A 189 0.32 7.90 3.55
CA PHE A 189 -0.46 9.13 3.42
C PHE A 189 0.43 10.37 3.40
N ILE A 190 0.17 11.25 2.44
CA ILE A 190 0.80 12.57 2.36
C ILE A 190 -0.13 13.52 3.12
N SER A 191 0.20 13.76 4.39
CA SER A 191 -0.66 14.47 5.34
C SER A 191 0.17 15.32 6.26
N ARG A 192 -0.42 16.42 6.77
CA ARG A 192 0.27 17.29 7.73
C ARG A 192 0.78 16.47 8.91
N GLN A 193 2.06 16.63 9.21
CA GLN A 193 2.72 15.93 10.31
C GLN A 193 2.74 16.83 11.53
N ASP A 194 2.49 16.25 12.71
CA ASP A 194 2.49 16.98 13.96
C ASP A 194 3.83 17.69 14.19
N GLY A 195 3.76 18.96 14.60
CA GLY A 195 4.94 19.80 14.87
C GLY A 195 5.66 20.33 13.63
N GLN A 196 5.17 20.10 12.41
CA GLN A 196 5.76 20.65 11.18
C GLN A 196 5.06 21.93 10.74
N THR A 197 5.84 22.96 10.39
CA THR A 197 5.33 24.24 9.86
C THR A 197 4.97 24.16 8.39
N LYS A 198 5.67 23.32 7.62
CA LYS A 198 5.43 23.10 6.19
C LYS A 198 4.50 21.91 5.99
N GLN A 199 3.60 22.04 5.02
CA GLN A 199 2.79 20.91 4.57
C GLN A 199 3.67 19.79 4.01
N ASP A 200 3.16 18.58 4.13
CA ASP A 200 3.84 17.38 3.67
C ASP A 200 3.89 17.31 2.14
N CYS A 201 4.74 16.43 1.61
CA CYS A 201 4.89 16.20 0.19
C CYS A 201 5.31 14.77 -0.13
N GLU A 202 5.19 14.38 -1.40
CA GLU A 202 5.57 13.05 -1.90
C GLU A 202 6.98 12.63 -1.48
N ILE A 203 7.96 13.55 -1.51
CA ILE A 203 9.34 13.26 -1.11
C ILE A 203 9.43 12.84 0.37
N ASN A 204 8.72 13.56 1.24
CA ASN A 204 8.74 13.28 2.68
C ASN A 204 7.98 11.99 2.99
N ALA A 205 6.85 11.74 2.33
CA ALA A 205 6.16 10.47 2.39
C ALA A 205 7.06 9.32 1.90
N ALA A 206 7.77 9.47 0.79
CA ALA A 206 8.69 8.44 0.28
C ALA A 206 9.81 8.12 1.29
N LYS A 207 10.34 9.13 1.99
CA LYS A 207 11.32 8.94 3.06
C LYS A 207 10.74 8.15 4.24
N ARG A 208 9.52 8.49 4.70
CA ARG A 208 8.85 7.75 5.77
C ARG A 208 8.57 6.30 5.36
N TRP A 209 8.08 6.11 4.13
CA TRP A 209 7.82 4.79 3.57
C TRP A 209 9.11 3.95 3.52
N LEU A 210 10.22 4.50 3.02
CA LEU A 210 11.51 3.80 3.00
C LEU A 210 12.05 3.49 4.40
N ALA A 211 11.90 4.41 5.35
CA ALA A 211 12.32 4.18 6.72
C ALA A 211 11.53 3.04 7.37
N GLN A 212 10.25 2.90 7.04
CA GLN A 212 9.36 1.88 7.60
C GLN A 212 9.51 0.53 6.89
N TRP A 213 9.61 0.53 5.56
CA TRP A 213 9.46 -0.67 4.73
C TRP A 213 10.72 -1.05 3.95
N GLY A 214 11.70 -0.16 3.86
CA GLY A 214 12.90 -0.38 3.05
C GLY A 214 13.67 -1.64 3.46
N ALA A 215 13.72 -1.97 4.76
CA ALA A 215 14.38 -3.16 5.25
C ALA A 215 13.74 -4.48 4.76
N ASP A 216 12.43 -4.48 4.52
CA ASP A 216 11.70 -5.66 4.02
C ASP A 216 11.92 -5.85 2.50
N TYR A 217 12.08 -4.74 1.77
CA TYR A 217 12.01 -4.73 0.30
C TYR A 217 13.37 -4.56 -0.40
N ILE A 218 14.28 -3.74 0.13
CA ILE A 218 15.60 -3.48 -0.49
C ILE A 218 16.43 -4.77 -0.70
N PRO A 219 16.48 -5.74 0.25
CA PRO A 219 17.25 -6.97 0.06
C PRO A 219 16.79 -7.84 -1.12
N LEU A 220 15.59 -7.59 -1.67
CA LEU A 220 15.06 -8.30 -2.83
C LEU A 220 15.69 -7.83 -4.16
N GLY A 221 16.51 -6.78 -4.14
CA GLY A 221 17.09 -6.16 -5.33
C GLY A 221 16.07 -5.32 -6.07
N ILE A 222 15.65 -4.20 -5.46
CA ILE A 222 14.66 -3.29 -6.03
C ILE A 222 15.32 -2.14 -6.78
N THR A 223 14.75 -1.79 -7.94
CA THR A 223 14.99 -0.55 -8.66
C THR A 223 13.77 0.36 -8.48
N PHE A 224 13.99 1.58 -8.00
CA PHE A 224 12.90 2.54 -7.81
C PHE A 224 12.63 3.31 -9.11
N LEU A 225 11.36 3.45 -9.43
CA LEU A 225 10.84 4.31 -10.50
C LEU A 225 10.07 5.46 -9.83
N GLY A 226 10.34 6.70 -10.20
CA GLY A 226 9.60 7.81 -9.60
C GLY A 226 9.70 9.12 -10.39
N MET A 227 8.89 10.09 -9.98
CA MET A 227 9.00 11.45 -10.48
C MET A 227 10.39 12.02 -10.19
N ILE A 228 10.89 12.88 -11.08
CA ILE A 228 12.24 13.45 -11.00
C ILE A 228 12.52 14.08 -9.62
N CYS A 229 11.52 14.70 -8.98
CA CYS A 229 11.64 15.33 -7.66
C CYS A 229 11.97 14.35 -6.53
N ILE A 230 11.51 13.10 -6.62
CA ILE A 230 11.83 12.04 -5.65
C ILE A 230 13.28 11.58 -5.85
N VAL A 231 13.70 11.50 -7.11
CA VAL A 231 14.99 10.93 -7.53
C VAL A 231 16.15 11.94 -7.44
N THR A 232 15.89 13.24 -7.58
CA THR A 232 16.92 14.33 -7.55
C THR A 232 17.03 15.05 -6.21
N SER A 233 16.16 14.77 -5.24
CA SER A 233 16.34 15.23 -3.86
C SER A 233 17.64 14.61 -3.28
N PRO A 234 18.27 15.14 -2.20
CA PRO A 234 19.37 14.48 -1.47
C PRO A 234 19.00 13.10 -0.83
N PHE A 235 17.96 12.46 -1.37
CA PHE A 235 17.45 11.10 -1.20
C PHE A 235 18.53 10.02 -1.39
N ALA A 236 19.45 10.24 -2.33
CA ALA A 236 20.59 9.36 -2.53
C ALA A 236 21.63 9.58 -1.41
N LYS A 237 21.80 8.60 -0.52
CA LYS A 237 23.10 8.45 0.17
C LYS A 237 24.21 8.28 -0.90
N PRO A 238 25.51 8.37 -0.58
CA PRO A 238 26.57 8.16 -1.56
C PRO A 238 26.55 6.79 -2.28
N SER A 239 25.76 5.83 -1.78
CA SER A 239 25.64 4.46 -2.30
C SER A 239 24.53 4.23 -3.34
N TRP A 240 23.79 5.27 -3.76
CA TRP A 240 22.66 5.11 -4.69
C TRP A 240 23.05 5.65 -6.07
N THR A 241 22.93 4.83 -7.10
CA THR A 241 23.30 5.20 -8.47
C THR A 241 22.06 5.67 -9.23
N LEU A 242 22.08 6.92 -9.66
CA LEU A 242 21.04 7.47 -10.51
C LEU A 242 21.28 6.97 -11.94
N ALA A 243 20.32 6.27 -12.52
CA ALA A 243 20.40 5.82 -13.91
C ALA A 243 19.30 6.53 -14.70
N HIS A 244 19.69 7.19 -15.78
CA HIS A 244 18.72 7.74 -16.72
C HIS A 244 18.40 6.68 -17.77
N SER A 245 17.16 6.20 -17.81
CA SER A 245 16.65 5.48 -18.97
C SER A 245 15.32 6.09 -19.43
N SER A 246 15.13 6.10 -20.74
CA SER A 246 13.97 6.70 -21.39
C SER A 246 12.80 5.71 -21.37
N PHE A 247 11.87 5.85 -20.42
CA PHE A 247 10.56 5.19 -20.52
C PHE A 247 9.54 6.20 -21.05
N SER A 248 8.89 5.87 -22.17
CA SER A 248 7.82 6.68 -22.75
C SER A 248 6.53 6.45 -21.98
N THR A 249 6.16 7.39 -21.10
CA THR A 249 4.80 7.44 -20.55
C THR A 249 3.92 8.23 -21.52
N ALA A 250 2.71 7.73 -21.81
CA ALA A 250 1.74 8.34 -22.72
C ALA A 250 1.07 9.61 -22.15
N ASN A 251 1.84 10.51 -21.54
CA ASN A 251 1.39 11.79 -21.01
C ASN A 251 2.12 12.93 -21.77
N PRO A 252 1.42 13.86 -22.44
CA PRO A 252 2.04 14.90 -23.27
C PRO A 252 2.75 16.04 -22.49
N LEU A 253 2.98 15.88 -21.18
CA LEU A 253 3.78 16.81 -20.37
C LEU A 253 5.21 16.28 -20.21
N PRO A 254 6.25 17.13 -20.23
CA PRO A 254 7.64 16.71 -20.24
C PRO A 254 8.10 16.35 -18.82
N THR A 255 7.54 15.29 -18.23
CA THR A 255 8.09 14.67 -17.02
C THR A 255 8.77 13.39 -17.43
N ARG A 256 10.08 13.45 -17.70
CA ARG A 256 10.90 12.25 -17.90
C ARG A 256 10.88 11.44 -16.58
N PRO A 257 10.44 10.17 -16.59
CA PRO A 257 10.62 9.31 -15.41
C PRO A 257 12.12 9.19 -15.13
N ALA A 258 12.50 9.29 -13.85
CA ALA A 258 13.87 9.08 -13.41
C ALA A 258 13.94 7.72 -12.70
N ILE A 259 14.97 6.93 -12.99
CA ILE A 259 15.20 5.63 -12.38
C ILE A 259 16.30 5.76 -11.35
N LEU A 260 16.06 5.23 -10.15
CA LEU A 260 17.08 5.06 -9.14
C LEU A 260 17.42 3.57 -9.07
N ILE A 261 18.62 3.22 -9.55
CA ILE A 261 19.13 1.86 -9.46
C ILE A 261 19.90 1.75 -8.16
N LEU A 262 19.41 0.91 -7.26
CA LEU A 262 20.25 0.41 -6.18
C LEU A 262 21.26 -0.55 -6.79
N PRO A 263 22.58 -0.35 -6.63
CA PRO A 263 23.52 -1.39 -6.99
C PRO A 263 23.17 -2.63 -6.14
N PRO A 264 23.12 -3.83 -6.74
CA PRO A 264 22.95 -5.05 -5.95
C PRO A 264 24.06 -5.08 -4.90
N THR A 265 23.68 -5.27 -3.63
CA THR A 265 24.67 -5.61 -2.60
C THR A 265 25.43 -6.82 -3.10
N ALA A 266 26.75 -6.69 -3.27
CA ALA A 266 27.62 -7.76 -3.68
C ALA A 266 27.39 -8.95 -2.73
N GLN A 267 26.60 -9.93 -3.17
CA GLN A 267 26.61 -11.25 -2.57
C GLN A 267 27.95 -11.85 -2.99
N SER A 268 28.95 -11.73 -2.12
CA SER A 268 30.15 -12.52 -2.23
C SER A 268 29.76 -13.99 -2.06
N HIS A 269 29.54 -14.69 -3.16
CA HIS A 269 29.62 -16.14 -3.17
C HIS A 269 31.07 -16.52 -2.87
N PRO A 270 31.36 -17.28 -1.80
CA PRO A 270 32.72 -17.66 -1.47
C PRO A 270 33.10 -18.93 -2.23
N HIS A 271 33.09 -18.91 -3.57
CA HIS A 271 33.68 -19.97 -4.39
C HIS A 271 33.86 -19.42 -5.80
N ASP A 272 35.07 -18.91 -6.07
CA ASP A 272 35.79 -18.95 -7.35
C ASP A 272 36.88 -17.87 -7.38
N ALA A 273 37.78 -17.96 -6.40
CA ALA A 273 39.10 -17.37 -6.48
C ALA A 273 40.09 -18.48 -6.84
N ALA A 274 40.11 -18.90 -8.11
CA ALA A 274 41.20 -19.71 -8.63
C ALA A 274 41.35 -19.52 -10.14
N ALA A 275 42.61 -19.34 -10.56
CA ALA A 275 43.11 -19.36 -11.92
C ALA A 275 42.82 -18.12 -12.79
N LEU A 276 43.74 -17.15 -12.73
CA LEU A 276 44.47 -16.67 -13.91
C LEU A 276 45.68 -15.84 -13.46
N SER A 277 46.73 -16.55 -13.06
CA SER A 277 48.10 -16.04 -12.97
C SER A 277 49.04 -17.19 -13.34
N ARG A 278 49.52 -17.16 -14.59
CA ARG A 278 50.75 -17.77 -15.15
C ARG A 278 50.82 -17.34 -16.61
N ARG A 279 51.52 -16.24 -16.88
CA ARG A 279 52.87 -16.18 -17.50
C ARG A 279 52.86 -16.36 -19.02
N ALA A 280 52.99 -15.25 -19.74
CA ALA A 280 54.05 -14.92 -20.72
C ALA A 280 53.51 -13.84 -21.66
#